data_AF-A0A1V5KWW7-F1
#
_entry.id   AF-A0A1V5KWW7-F1
#
_cell.length_a   1.000
_cell.length_b   1.000
_cell.length_c   1.000
_cell.angle_alpha   90.00
_cell.angle_beta   90.00
_cell.angle_gamma   90.00
#
_symmetry.space_group_name_H-M   'P 1'
#
loop_
_entity.id
_entity.type
_entity.pdbx_description
1 polymer ?
#
loop_
_entity_poly.entity_id
_entity_poly.type
_entity_poly.pdbx_seq_one_letter_code
_entity_poly.pdbx_strand_id
1 'polypeptide(L)'
;MYYTESDGNSYPAKKRIRAIDRSKVTTWSREIVNCNILEVEAGTNGYQGGDSGHGSRTYLRLKDLGSTDIRCNVEADQFGCDSIEIILGGDAELETMKEALRWMLSVLETQSEMEA
;
A
#
# COMPACT_ATOMS: atom_id res chain seq x y z
N MET A 1 -2.87 -6.40 -13.80
CA MET A 1 -3.81 -5.27 -13.85
C MET A 1 -2.96 -4.04 -14.11
N TYR A 2 -3.40 -3.16 -14.99
CA TYR A 2 -2.74 -1.90 -15.27
C TYR A 2 -3.46 -0.81 -14.48
N TYR A 3 -2.73 -0.01 -13.70
CA TYR A 3 -3.32 1.16 -13.05
C TYR A 3 -3.02 2.38 -13.88
N THR A 4 -4.08 3.11 -14.21
CA THR A 4 -4.01 4.41 -14.86
C THR A 4 -3.71 5.44 -13.77
N GLU A 5 -2.53 6.03 -13.81
CA GLU A 5 -2.23 7.19 -12.97
C GLU A 5 -2.96 8.44 -13.47
N SER A 6 -2.92 9.52 -12.69
CA SER A 6 -3.50 10.81 -13.05
C SER A 6 -2.96 11.42 -14.35
N ASP A 7 -1.86 10.88 -14.88
CA ASP A 7 -1.24 11.26 -16.14
C ASP A 7 -1.74 10.43 -17.35
N GLY A 8 -2.61 9.44 -17.13
CA GLY A 8 -3.14 8.55 -18.16
C GLY A 8 -2.25 7.35 -18.50
N ASN A 9 -1.11 7.19 -17.84
CA ASN A 9 -0.17 6.10 -18.10
C ASN A 9 -0.48 4.85 -17.26
N SER A 10 -0.17 3.72 -17.87
CA SER A 10 -0.51 2.38 -17.41
C SER A 10 0.75 1.65 -16.98
N TYR A 11 0.91 1.42 -15.68
CA TYR A 11 2.12 0.85 -15.11
C TYR A 11 1.95 -0.65 -14.79
N PRO A 12 2.95 -1.50 -15.09
CA PRO A 12 2.88 -2.92 -14.78
C PRO A 12 2.88 -3.13 -13.25
N ALA A 13 1.83 -3.78 -12.74
CA ALA A 13 1.75 -4.21 -11.36
C ALA A 13 1.88 -5.74 -11.23
N LYS A 14 2.65 -6.20 -10.25
CA LYS A 14 2.84 -7.62 -9.95
C LYS A 14 1.82 -8.09 -8.92
N LYS A 15 0.99 -9.07 -9.31
CA LYS A 15 0.04 -9.73 -8.39
C LYS A 15 0.79 -10.54 -7.33
N ARG A 16 0.35 -10.45 -6.08
CA ARG A 16 0.83 -11.22 -4.93
C ARG A 16 -0.36 -11.70 -4.09
N ILE A 17 -0.09 -12.61 -3.17
CA ILE A 17 -1.07 -13.08 -2.18
C ILE A 17 -0.41 -12.95 -0.80
N ARG A 18 -1.10 -12.27 0.12
CA ARG A 18 -0.70 -12.13 1.52
C ARG A 18 -1.68 -12.88 2.41
N ALA A 19 -1.16 -13.71 3.31
CA ALA A 19 -1.95 -14.31 4.38
C ALA A 19 -1.93 -13.31 5.55
N ILE A 20 -3.09 -12.75 5.88
CA ILE A 20 -3.26 -11.75 6.93
C ILE A 20 -4.33 -12.29 7.86
N ASP A 21 -3.91 -12.65 9.08
CA ASP A 21 -4.71 -13.42 10.03
C ASP A 21 -5.30 -14.67 9.38
N ARG A 22 -6.64 -14.71 9.22
CA ARG A 22 -7.41 -15.82 8.66
C ARG A 22 -7.78 -15.59 7.19
N SER A 23 -7.36 -14.47 6.59
CA SER A 23 -7.75 -14.06 5.24
C SER A 23 -6.57 -14.15 4.27
N LYS A 24 -6.86 -14.56 3.03
CA LYS A 24 -5.93 -14.46 1.90
C LYS A 24 -6.29 -13.20 1.11
N VAL A 25 -5.43 -12.19 1.14
CA VAL A 25 -5.63 -10.94 0.43
C VAL A 25 -4.82 -10.97 -0.86
N THR A 26 -5.49 -10.73 -1.99
CA THR A 26 -4.79 -10.45 -3.25
C THR A 26 -4.22 -9.05 -3.16
N THR A 27 -2.91 -8.92 -3.31
CA THR A 27 -2.23 -7.63 -3.32
C THR A 27 -1.57 -7.40 -4.68
N TRP A 28 -1.27 -6.14 -4.96
CA TRP A 28 -0.53 -5.71 -6.12
C TRP A 28 0.69 -4.94 -5.65
N SER A 29 1.83 -5.13 -6.30
CA SER A 29 3.03 -4.33 -6.04
C SER A 29 3.60 -3.71 -7.31
N ARG A 30 4.26 -2.56 -7.17
CA ARG A 30 5.05 -1.95 -8.25
C ARG A 30 6.25 -1.19 -7.70
N GLU A 31 7.15 -0.81 -8.58
CA GLU A 31 8.30 0.04 -8.29
C GLU A 31 8.02 1.46 -8.78
N ILE A 32 8.42 2.44 -7.97
CA ILE A 32 8.37 3.87 -8.27
C ILE A 32 9.81 4.37 -8.26
N VAL A 33 10.24 5.00 -9.35
CA VAL A 33 11.65 5.32 -9.60
C VAL A 33 11.83 6.83 -9.76
N ASN A 34 12.70 7.40 -8.95
CA ASN A 34 13.24 8.76 -9.07
C ASN A 34 14.75 8.71 -8.69
N CYS A 35 15.28 9.72 -7.98
CA CYS A 35 16.58 9.61 -7.31
C CYS A 35 16.62 8.51 -6.22
N ASN A 36 15.45 8.02 -5.80
CA ASN A 36 15.24 6.84 -4.97
C ASN A 36 14.38 5.78 -5.69
N ILE A 37 14.44 4.52 -5.24
CA ILE A 37 13.63 3.41 -5.77
C ILE A 37 12.77 2.82 -4.66
N LEU A 38 11.46 2.98 -4.77
CA LEU A 38 10.48 2.55 -3.76
C LEU A 38 9.58 1.44 -4.32
N GLU A 39 9.59 0.25 -3.72
CA GLU A 39 8.54 -0.76 -3.95
C GLU A 39 7.35 -0.46 -3.04
N VAL A 40 6.16 -0.38 -3.64
CA VAL A 40 4.90 -0.22 -2.92
C VAL A 40 4.02 -1.43 -3.18
N GLU A 41 3.31 -1.88 -2.16
CA GLU A 41 2.36 -2.99 -2.28
C GLU A 41 1.08 -2.67 -1.50
N ALA A 42 -0.05 -2.83 -2.16
CA ALA A 42 -1.36 -2.61 -1.56
C ALA A 42 -2.34 -3.74 -1.90
N GLY A 43 -3.32 -3.94 -1.04
CA GLY A 43 -4.52 -4.67 -1.41
C GLY A 43 -5.51 -4.88 -0.29
N THR A 44 -6.73 -5.21 -0.64
CA THR A 44 -7.82 -5.53 0.27
C THR A 44 -8.67 -6.70 -0.23
N ASN A 45 -9.39 -7.37 0.66
CA ASN A 45 -10.47 -8.31 0.31
C ASN A 45 -11.86 -7.64 0.30
N GLY A 46 -11.89 -6.30 0.23
CA GLY A 46 -13.11 -5.52 0.06
C GLY A 46 -13.90 -5.30 1.35
N TYR A 47 -15.05 -4.65 1.23
CA TYR A 47 -15.96 -4.41 2.33
C TYR A 47 -16.64 -5.70 2.77
N GLN A 48 -16.69 -5.96 4.08
CA GLN A 48 -17.33 -7.16 4.67
C GLN A 48 -18.41 -6.80 5.71
N GLY A 49 -18.74 -5.50 5.82
CA GLY A 49 -19.64 -4.94 6.84
C GLY A 49 -19.01 -4.93 8.24
N GLY A 50 -19.25 -3.90 9.05
CA GLY A 50 -18.79 -3.87 10.44
C GLY A 50 -17.28 -3.65 10.63
N ASP A 51 -16.77 -4.14 11.77
CA ASP A 51 -15.38 -3.98 12.22
C ASP A 51 -14.45 -5.13 11.75
N SER A 52 -13.23 -5.17 12.28
CA SER A 52 -12.23 -6.18 11.93
C SER A 52 -12.67 -7.64 12.21
N GLY A 53 -13.64 -7.85 13.11
CA GLY A 53 -14.24 -9.16 13.41
C GLY A 53 -15.02 -9.77 12.24
N HIS A 54 -15.43 -8.94 11.29
CA HIS A 54 -16.21 -9.33 10.12
C HIS A 54 -15.34 -9.74 8.92
N GLY A 55 -14.01 -9.61 9.04
CA GLY A 55 -13.06 -10.28 8.16
C GLY A 55 -12.47 -9.45 7.02
N SER A 56 -12.82 -8.16 6.89
CA SER A 56 -12.12 -7.27 5.97
C SER A 56 -10.65 -7.10 6.41
N ARG A 57 -9.73 -7.13 5.44
CA ARG A 57 -8.29 -6.96 5.66
C ARG A 57 -7.73 -6.08 4.57
N THR A 58 -7.07 -5.02 4.99
CA THR A 58 -6.33 -4.09 4.15
C THR A 58 -4.84 -4.24 4.43
N TYR A 59 -4.04 -4.21 3.38
CA TYR A 59 -2.60 -4.37 3.43
C TYR A 59 -1.95 -3.23 2.68
N LEU A 60 -0.95 -2.62 3.31
CA LEU A 60 -0.06 -1.63 2.71
C LEU A 60 1.37 -1.98 3.11
N ARG A 61 2.31 -1.82 2.19
CA ARG A 61 3.75 -1.98 2.45
C ARG A 61 4.56 -1.05 1.57
N LEU A 62 5.51 -0.38 2.20
CA LEU A 62 6.59 0.36 1.56
C LEU A 62 7.89 -0.43 1.74
N LYS A 63 8.73 -0.46 0.72
CA LYS A 63 10.04 -1.12 0.79
C LYS A 63 11.06 -0.33 -0.02
N ASP A 64 12.13 0.09 0.65
CA ASP A 64 13.30 0.65 -0.03
C ASP A 64 13.97 -0.42 -0.89
N LEU A 65 14.13 -0.12 -2.18
CA LEU A 65 14.93 -0.92 -3.12
C LEU A 65 16.25 -0.21 -3.47
N GLY A 66 16.42 1.04 -3.08
CA GLY A 66 17.64 1.82 -3.29
C GLY A 66 17.44 3.28 -2.96
N SER A 67 18.34 3.82 -2.13
CA SER A 67 18.50 5.25 -1.87
C SER A 67 17.25 5.98 -1.36
N THR A 68 16.30 5.29 -0.71
CA THR A 68 15.16 5.95 -0.07
C THR A 68 15.50 6.26 1.39
N ASP A 69 15.57 7.54 1.80
CA ASP A 69 15.58 7.89 3.23
C ASP A 69 14.19 7.68 3.82
N ILE A 70 13.92 6.47 4.32
CA ILE A 70 12.68 6.08 4.98
C ILE A 70 12.94 5.62 6.42
N ARG A 71 12.13 6.14 7.34
CA ARG A 71 12.11 5.76 8.76
C ARG A 71 10.68 5.46 9.17
N CYS A 72 10.51 4.47 10.05
CA CYS A 72 9.20 4.06 10.56
C CYS A 72 9.28 3.95 12.08
N ASN A 73 8.39 4.66 12.78
CA ASN A 73 8.18 4.49 14.21
C ASN A 73 6.82 3.84 14.43
N VAL A 74 6.76 2.95 15.41
CA VAL A 74 5.53 2.26 15.81
C VAL A 74 5.35 2.48 17.30
N GLU A 75 4.25 3.11 17.68
CA GLU A 75 3.80 3.17 19.06
C GLU A 75 2.78 2.05 19.27
N ALA A 76 3.06 1.18 20.24
CA ALA A 76 2.23 0.03 20.52
C ALA A 76 2.18 -0.25 22.02
N ASP A 77 1.03 -0.73 22.47
CA ASP A 77 0.78 -1.17 23.84
C ASP A 77 0.39 -2.65 23.88
N GLN A 78 -0.18 -3.10 25.00
CA GLN A 78 -0.61 -4.49 25.17
C GLN A 78 -1.86 -4.86 24.35
N PHE A 79 -2.61 -3.88 23.85
CA PHE A 79 -3.84 -4.07 23.07
C PHE A 79 -3.61 -3.95 21.56
N GLY A 80 -2.50 -3.33 21.13
CA GLY A 80 -2.13 -3.32 19.72
C GLY A 80 -1.19 -2.18 19.35
N CYS A 81 -1.24 -1.81 18.07
CA CYS A 81 -0.54 -0.65 17.53
C CYS A 81 -1.44 0.58 17.64
N ASP A 82 -0.97 1.61 18.36
CA ASP A 82 -1.68 2.87 18.55
C ASP A 82 -1.38 3.86 17.42
N SER A 83 -0.11 3.93 17.00
CA SER A 83 0.30 4.84 15.93
C SER A 83 1.44 4.27 15.07
N ILE A 84 1.47 4.67 13.80
CA ILE A 84 2.56 4.41 12.87
C ILE A 84 2.97 5.75 12.27
N GLU A 85 4.24 6.12 12.42
CA GLU A 85 4.83 7.29 11.77
C GLU A 85 5.73 6.84 10.62
N ILE A 86 5.53 7.42 9.43
CA ILE A 86 6.38 7.21 8.26
C ILE A 86 7.06 8.54 7.95
N ILE A 87 8.38 8.56 8.05
CA ILE A 87 9.20 9.76 7.85
C ILE A 87 10.08 9.54 6.64
N LEU A 88 10.07 10.52 5.73
CA LEU A 88 10.76 10.49 4.46
C LEU A 88 11.60 11.76 4.28
N GLY A 89 12.82 11.64 3.77
CA GLY A 89 13.78 12.74 3.72
C GLY A 89 14.23 13.12 2.31
N GLY A 90 13.62 14.17 1.75
CA GLY A 90 14.05 14.75 0.47
C GLY A 90 12.89 14.99 -0.51
N ASP A 91 13.19 15.71 -1.59
CA ASP A 91 12.21 16.01 -2.63
C ASP A 91 11.83 14.75 -3.44
N ALA A 92 12.80 13.84 -3.65
CA ALA A 92 12.57 12.59 -4.38
C ALA A 92 11.64 11.65 -3.60
N GLU A 93 11.88 11.48 -2.30
CA GLU A 93 11.02 10.72 -1.40
C GLU A 93 9.62 11.33 -1.29
N LEU A 94 9.51 12.67 -1.26
CA LEU A 94 8.22 13.35 -1.27
C LEU A 94 7.42 13.03 -2.55
N GLU A 95 8.05 13.13 -3.73
CA GLU A 95 7.37 12.83 -5.00
C GLU A 95 7.01 11.34 -5.13
N THR A 96 7.96 10.44 -4.82
CA THR A 96 7.70 8.99 -4.88
C THR A 96 6.63 8.54 -3.89
N MET A 97 6.54 9.17 -2.71
CA MET A 97 5.48 8.88 -1.73
C MET A 97 4.11 9.43 -2.15
N LYS A 98 4.04 10.62 -2.77
CA LYS A 98 2.78 11.13 -3.32
C LYS A 98 2.23 10.18 -4.38
N GLU A 99 3.10 9.68 -5.25
CA GLU A 99 2.75 8.70 -6.27
C GLU A 99 2.33 7.36 -5.64
N ALA A 100 3.08 6.87 -4.66
CA ALA A 100 2.77 5.68 -3.87
C ALA A 100 1.37 5.74 -3.27
N LEU A 101 1.03 6.83 -2.59
CA LEU A 101 -0.26 7.00 -1.93
C LEU A 101 -1.43 6.97 -2.93
N ARG A 102 -1.32 7.68 -4.05
CA ARG A 102 -2.35 7.67 -5.10
C ARG A 102 -2.55 6.28 -5.68
N TRP A 103 -1.46 5.58 -5.96
CA TRP A 103 -1.52 4.25 -6.55
C TRP A 103 -2.06 3.20 -5.56
N MET A 104 -1.64 3.26 -4.29
CA MET A 104 -2.16 2.36 -3.28
C MET A 104 -3.64 2.61 -3.02
N LEU A 105 -4.08 3.87 -2.98
CA LEU A 105 -5.50 4.21 -2.86
C LEU A 105 -6.32 3.64 -4.01
N SER A 106 -5.87 3.81 -5.24
CA SER A 106 -6.60 3.31 -6.41
C SER A 106 -6.71 1.78 -6.42
N VAL A 107 -5.68 1.05 -5.93
CA VAL A 107 -5.73 -0.40 -5.66
C VAL A 107 -6.87 -0.74 -4.69
N LEU A 108 -6.96 -0.02 -3.58
CA LEU A 108 -7.98 -0.26 -2.56
C LEU A 108 -9.39 0.07 -3.07
N GLU A 109 -9.56 1.20 -3.75
CA GLU A 109 -10.84 1.62 -4.34
C GLU A 109 -11.36 0.55 -5.30
N THR A 110 -10.56 0.17 -6.29
CA THR A 110 -10.98 -0.85 -7.27
C THR A 110 -11.30 -2.20 -6.63
N GLN A 111 -10.52 -2.65 -5.64
CA GLN A 111 -10.79 -3.92 -4.97
C GLN A 111 -12.00 -3.86 -4.02
N SER A 112 -12.38 -2.67 -3.58
CA SER A 112 -13.54 -2.45 -2.71
C SER A 112 -14.83 -2.17 -3.49
N GLU A 113 -14.73 -1.60 -4.69
CA GLU A 113 -15.84 -1.28 -5.61
C GLU A 113 -16.19 -2.45 -6.53
N MET A 114 -15.29 -3.42 -6.69
CA MET A 114 -15.63 -4.71 -7.30
C MET A 114 -16.61 -5.45 -6.38
N GLU A 115 -17.91 -5.20 -6.57
CA GLU A 115 -18.99 -6.02 -6.01
C GLU A 115 -18.78 -7.49 -6.38
N ALA A 116 -19.12 -8.36 -5.44
CA ALA A 116 -18.97 -9.82 -5.50
C ALA A 116 -19.81 -10.48 -6.61
#